data_AF-A0A3C7Z8H8-F1
#
_entry.id   AF-A0A3C7Z8H8-F1
#
_cell.length_a   1.000
_cell.length_b   1.000
_cell.length_c   1.000
_cell.angle_alpha   90.00
_cell.angle_beta   90.00
_cell.angle_gamma   90.00
#
_symmetry.space_group_name_H-M   'P 1'
#
loop_
_entity.id
_entity.type
_entity.pdbx_description
1 polymer ?
#
loop_
_entity_poly.entity_id
_entity_poly.type
_entity_poly.pdbx_seq_one_letter_code
_entity_poly.pdbx_strand_id
1 'polypeptide(L)'
;MILPVQRRPHRTGGVAPARGRIFHFLAYPLYCKHMRFKHPNGFTIVELIIVITVISILALVSYVGYTGVQRQAVERTVQSDLDGAMTGVQLYYRDVGEYPTSLPATITATNGNTIELSVSETEPHYNYLTPVQKGVLLRDICDEQIAAGQGQGQNNGGQTMDYVVRCDVWNYNRMQIEAWQTQQWNTPVTEAALVDYANSYVGHDQQYNPNATEVVRDFYLDMVDTYKRRGGSFPIQSFWDYWAAPGNGGVMEEPLPTPTMQTYFCVEGTSENYSDIIWHFTNDMRLVEGAC
;
A
#
# COMPACT_ATOMS: atom_id res chain seq x y z
N MET A 1 -23.36 3.13 45.13
CA MET A 1 -23.63 4.58 45.04
C MET A 1 -23.90 4.87 43.58
N ILE A 2 -25.17 4.84 43.18
CA ILE A 2 -25.64 4.81 41.79
C ILE A 2 -26.38 6.12 41.54
N LEU A 3 -25.91 6.93 40.60
CA LEU A 3 -26.57 8.16 40.15
C LEU A 3 -27.55 7.83 39.02
N PRO A 4 -28.83 8.26 39.07
CA PRO A 4 -29.74 8.08 37.95
C PRO A 4 -29.69 9.24 36.95
N VAL A 5 -29.68 8.87 35.67
CA VAL A 5 -29.80 9.72 34.48
C VAL A 5 -31.23 10.27 34.37
N GLN A 6 -31.39 11.59 34.29
CA GLN A 6 -32.67 12.23 33.97
C GLN A 6 -32.99 12.13 32.46
N ARG A 7 -34.14 11.54 32.14
CA ARG A 7 -34.77 11.59 30.81
C ARG A 7 -35.53 12.91 30.63
N ARG A 8 -35.35 13.59 29.49
CA ARG A 8 -36.20 14.73 29.07
C ARG A 8 -37.50 14.23 28.43
N PRO A 9 -38.67 14.86 28.67
CA PRO A 9 -39.91 14.47 28.03
C PRO A 9 -40.09 15.15 26.66
N HIS A 10 -40.67 14.38 25.74
CA HIS A 10 -41.21 14.78 24.44
C HIS A 10 -42.35 15.80 24.61
N ARG A 11 -42.36 16.86 23.79
CA ARG A 11 -43.47 17.82 23.70
C ARG A 11 -44.25 17.58 22.42
N THR A 12 -45.50 17.12 22.55
CA THR A 12 -46.48 16.99 21.47
C THR A 12 -47.52 18.10 21.53
N GLY A 13 -47.87 18.63 20.35
CA GLY A 13 -49.23 19.10 20.04
C GLY A 13 -49.58 20.56 20.35
N GLY A 14 -50.02 21.28 19.31
CA GLY A 14 -50.69 22.56 19.46
C GLY A 14 -50.80 23.35 18.14
N VAL A 15 -51.65 22.89 17.21
CA VAL A 15 -52.12 23.68 16.06
C VAL A 15 -53.31 24.52 16.51
N ALA A 16 -53.29 25.83 16.25
CA ALA A 16 -54.44 26.72 16.37
C ALA A 16 -54.40 27.83 15.29
N PRO A 17 -55.55 28.41 14.90
CA PRO A 17 -55.84 28.76 13.52
C PRO A 17 -55.63 30.23 13.13
N ALA A 18 -55.72 30.43 11.81
CA ALA A 18 -55.62 31.66 11.06
C ALA A 18 -56.46 32.84 11.59
N ARG A 19 -55.86 34.03 11.55
CA ARG A 19 -56.59 35.30 11.45
C ARG A 19 -56.04 36.09 10.26
N GLY A 20 -56.89 36.21 9.25
CA GLY A 20 -56.64 37.05 8.08
C GLY A 20 -56.49 38.51 8.50
N ARG A 21 -55.40 39.13 8.05
CA ARG A 21 -55.28 40.59 7.96
C ARG A 21 -55.26 40.96 6.49
N ILE A 22 -56.40 41.50 6.07
CA ILE A 22 -56.59 42.24 4.83
C ILE A 22 -55.65 43.45 4.91
N PHE A 23 -54.50 43.39 4.22
CA PHE A 23 -53.68 44.57 4.00
C PHE A 23 -54.23 45.31 2.78
N HIS A 24 -54.74 46.49 3.10
CA HIS A 24 -55.27 47.51 2.22
C HIS A 24 -54.24 47.85 1.12
N PHE A 25 -54.61 47.58 -0.13
CA PHE A 25 -53.93 48.11 -1.31
C PHE A 25 -54.09 49.64 -1.31
N LEU A 26 -53.12 50.34 -0.74
CA LEU A 26 -52.92 51.76 -1.03
C LEU A 26 -52.24 51.86 -2.40
N ALA A 27 -53.03 52.28 -3.38
CA ALA A 27 -52.56 52.71 -4.67
C ALA A 27 -51.58 53.89 -4.50
N TYR A 28 -50.29 53.63 -4.66
CA TYR A 28 -49.30 54.68 -4.88
C TYR A 28 -49.35 55.10 -6.35
N PRO A 29 -49.50 56.39 -6.67
CA PRO A 29 -49.47 56.85 -8.05
C PRO A 29 -48.07 56.64 -8.62
N LEU A 30 -48.00 55.97 -9.77
CA LEU A 30 -46.81 55.82 -10.60
C LEU A 30 -46.31 57.21 -11.01
N TYR A 31 -45.32 57.75 -10.29
CA TYR A 31 -44.52 58.85 -10.79
C TYR A 31 -43.44 58.26 -11.70
N CYS A 32 -43.65 58.33 -13.02
CA CYS A 32 -42.67 57.92 -14.00
C CYS A 32 -41.55 58.98 -14.07
N LYS A 33 -40.60 58.90 -13.11
CA LYS A 33 -39.36 59.67 -13.15
C LYS A 33 -38.56 59.17 -14.35
N HIS A 34 -38.41 60.03 -15.35
CA HIS A 34 -37.50 59.82 -16.47
C HIS A 34 -36.07 59.66 -15.92
N MET A 35 -35.67 58.42 -15.62
CA MET A 35 -34.28 58.07 -15.38
C MET A 35 -33.55 58.17 -16.71
N ARG A 36 -32.94 59.33 -16.93
CA ARG A 36 -31.97 59.53 -18.00
C ARG A 36 -30.80 58.59 -17.70
N PHE A 37 -30.75 57.43 -18.36
CA PHE A 37 -29.60 56.53 -18.34
C PHE A 37 -28.39 57.35 -18.79
N LYS A 38 -27.49 57.67 -17.85
CA LYS A 38 -26.13 58.05 -18.22
C LYS A 38 -25.57 56.84 -18.97
N HIS A 39 -25.18 57.03 -20.22
CA HIS A 39 -24.44 56.00 -20.95
C HIS A 39 -23.24 55.61 -20.08
N PRO A 40 -23.15 54.35 -19.60
CA PRO A 40 -21.91 53.90 -19.00
C PRO A 40 -20.84 54.04 -20.08
N ASN A 41 -19.72 54.68 -19.74
CA ASN A 41 -18.57 54.74 -20.62
C ASN A 41 -18.24 53.31 -21.05
N GLY A 42 -18.33 53.03 -22.36
CA GLY A 42 -18.18 51.68 -22.89
C GLY A 42 -16.78 51.14 -22.64
N PHE A 43 -16.69 49.90 -22.18
CA PHE A 43 -15.44 49.15 -22.13
C PHE A 43 -14.82 49.09 -23.53
N THR A 44 -13.50 49.33 -23.63
CA THR A 44 -12.82 49.20 -24.91
C THR A 44 -12.65 47.74 -25.28
N ILE A 45 -12.61 47.44 -26.59
CA ILE A 45 -12.35 46.07 -27.08
C ILE A 45 -11.01 45.55 -26.50
N VAL A 46 -10.01 46.41 -26.38
CA VAL A 46 -8.69 46.08 -25.83
C VAL A 46 -8.79 45.64 -24.37
N GLU A 47 -9.60 46.32 -23.57
CA GLU A 47 -9.77 46.02 -22.15
C GLU A 47 -10.43 44.64 -21.94
N LEU A 48 -11.40 44.29 -22.78
CA LEU A 48 -11.99 42.95 -22.77
C LEU A 48 -10.99 41.88 -23.21
N ILE A 49 -10.18 42.16 -24.24
CA ILE A 49 -9.18 41.22 -24.77
C ILE A 49 -8.09 40.90 -23.74
N ILE A 50 -7.62 41.90 -23.00
CA ILE A 50 -6.60 41.68 -21.97
C ILE A 50 -7.17 40.81 -20.84
N VAL A 51 -8.41 41.05 -20.42
CA VAL A 51 -9.05 40.26 -19.34
C VAL A 51 -9.18 38.79 -19.72
N ILE A 52 -9.70 38.48 -20.92
CA ILE A 52 -9.82 37.09 -21.36
C ILE A 52 -8.44 36.43 -21.55
N THR A 53 -7.44 37.19 -22.00
CA THR A 53 -6.07 36.68 -22.15
C THR A 53 -5.49 36.31 -20.80
N VAL A 54 -5.61 37.18 -19.80
CA VAL A 54 -5.11 36.91 -18.44
C VAL A 54 -5.83 35.71 -17.82
N ILE A 55 -7.16 35.61 -17.94
CA ILE A 55 -7.92 34.45 -17.43
C ILE A 55 -7.49 33.17 -18.15
N SER A 56 -7.26 33.22 -19.47
CA SER A 56 -6.82 32.04 -20.23
C SER A 56 -5.46 31.50 -19.78
N ILE A 57 -4.51 32.40 -19.51
CA ILE A 57 -3.16 32.01 -19.02
C ILE A 57 -3.27 31.44 -17.61
N LEU A 58 -4.02 32.08 -16.72
CA LEU A 58 -4.23 31.61 -15.35
C LEU A 58 -4.91 30.24 -15.32
N ALA A 59 -5.97 30.06 -16.10
CA ALA A 59 -6.69 28.79 -16.18
C ALA A 59 -5.79 27.65 -16.66
N LEU A 60 -4.94 27.90 -17.65
CA LEU A 60 -4.00 26.89 -18.17
C LEU A 60 -2.97 26.46 -17.12
N VAL A 61 -2.34 27.42 -16.43
CA VAL A 61 -1.36 27.12 -15.36
C VAL A 61 -2.04 26.38 -14.20
N SER A 62 -3.23 26.83 -13.79
CA SER A 62 -4.00 26.18 -12.74
C SER A 62 -4.37 24.73 -13.10
N TYR A 63 -4.70 24.43 -14.35
CA TYR A 63 -5.07 23.09 -14.79
C TYR A 63 -3.94 22.06 -14.58
N VAL A 64 -2.71 22.41 -14.97
CA VAL A 64 -1.54 21.52 -14.82
C VAL A 64 -1.23 21.23 -13.35
N GLY A 65 -1.43 22.21 -12.45
CA GLY A 65 -1.24 22.00 -11.02
C GLY A 65 -2.37 21.21 -10.35
N TYR A 66 -3.59 21.32 -10.85
CA TYR A 66 -4.78 20.71 -10.23
C TYR A 66 -4.78 19.18 -10.32
N THR A 67 -4.30 18.61 -11.43
CA THR A 67 -4.25 17.15 -11.64
C THR A 67 -3.35 16.45 -10.63
N GLY A 68 -2.18 17.04 -10.32
CA GLY A 68 -1.26 16.49 -9.32
C GLY A 68 -1.82 16.51 -7.90
N VAL A 69 -2.47 17.62 -7.52
CA VAL A 69 -3.10 17.75 -6.19
C VAL A 69 -4.28 16.79 -6.04
N GLN A 70 -5.09 16.60 -7.08
CA GLN A 70 -6.18 15.62 -7.06
C GLN A 70 -5.66 14.19 -6.89
N ARG A 71 -4.63 13.79 -7.64
CA ARG A 71 -4.00 12.48 -7.51
C ARG A 71 -3.52 12.22 -6.08
N GLN A 72 -2.78 13.17 -5.50
CA GLN A 72 -2.28 13.07 -4.12
C GLN A 72 -3.42 13.01 -3.08
N ALA A 73 -4.52 13.72 -3.31
CA ALA A 73 -5.68 13.68 -2.42
C ALA A 73 -6.37 12.31 -2.47
N VAL A 74 -6.50 11.73 -3.67
CA VAL A 74 -7.05 10.38 -3.85
C VAL A 74 -6.15 9.33 -3.21
N GLU A 75 -4.84 9.40 -3.44
CA GLU A 75 -3.85 8.49 -2.85
C GLU A 75 -3.94 8.47 -1.32
N ARG A 76 -3.99 9.65 -0.68
CA ARG A 76 -4.18 9.76 0.78
C ARG A 76 -5.53 9.23 1.24
N THR A 77 -6.56 9.34 0.42
CA THR A 77 -7.89 8.80 0.74
C THR A 77 -7.87 7.28 0.71
N VAL A 78 -7.23 6.67 -0.30
CA VAL A 78 -7.03 5.21 -0.38
C VAL A 78 -6.26 4.71 0.85
N GLN A 79 -5.15 5.37 1.21
CA GLN A 79 -4.36 5.03 2.40
C GLN A 79 -5.20 5.12 3.69
N SER A 80 -6.01 6.17 3.85
CA SER A 80 -6.89 6.33 5.01
C SER A 80 -8.04 5.31 5.05
N ASP A 81 -8.61 4.96 3.90
CA ASP A 81 -9.65 3.92 3.79
C ASP A 81 -9.07 2.55 4.18
N LEU A 82 -7.83 2.27 3.75
CA LEU A 82 -7.06 1.09 4.12
C LEU A 82 -6.81 1.02 5.63
N ASP A 83 -6.33 2.09 6.26
CA ASP A 83 -6.12 2.13 7.72
C ASP A 83 -7.39 1.76 8.49
N GLY A 84 -8.54 2.29 8.05
CA GLY A 84 -9.85 1.96 8.60
C GLY A 84 -10.23 0.50 8.40
N ALA A 85 -9.97 -0.03 7.21
CA ALA A 85 -10.21 -1.44 6.88
C ALA A 85 -9.37 -2.38 7.75
N MET A 86 -8.07 -2.14 7.85
CA MET A 86 -7.15 -2.94 8.63
C MET A 86 -7.48 -2.91 10.12
N THR A 87 -7.88 -1.76 10.65
CA THR A 87 -8.37 -1.64 12.03
C THR A 87 -9.57 -2.56 12.27
N GLY A 88 -10.53 -2.60 11.35
CA GLY A 88 -11.70 -3.48 11.47
C GLY A 88 -11.34 -4.96 11.37
N VAL A 89 -10.41 -5.32 10.48
CA VAL A 89 -9.87 -6.69 10.37
C VAL A 89 -9.19 -7.13 11.67
N GLN A 90 -8.36 -6.28 12.28
CA GLN A 90 -7.70 -6.57 13.55
C GLN A 90 -8.68 -6.72 14.72
N LEU A 91 -9.71 -5.87 14.78
CA LEU A 91 -10.76 -6.00 15.78
C LEU A 91 -11.50 -7.33 15.65
N TYR A 92 -11.79 -7.76 14.43
CA TYR A 92 -12.41 -9.06 14.17
C TYR A 92 -11.51 -10.21 14.64
N TYR A 93 -10.22 -10.18 14.27
CA TYR A 93 -9.25 -11.19 14.72
C TYR A 93 -9.15 -11.28 16.25
N ARG A 94 -9.14 -10.12 16.93
CA ARG A 94 -9.13 -10.09 18.41
C ARG A 94 -10.37 -10.76 19.02
N ASP A 95 -11.53 -10.58 18.42
CA ASP A 95 -12.80 -11.05 18.98
C ASP A 95 -13.10 -12.52 18.62
N VAL A 96 -12.70 -12.98 17.44
CA VAL A 96 -13.00 -14.32 16.90
C VAL A 96 -11.81 -15.28 16.97
N GLY A 97 -10.58 -14.75 16.99
CA GLY A 97 -9.35 -15.53 16.93
C GLY A 97 -8.93 -15.95 15.51
N GLU A 98 -9.71 -15.54 14.50
CA GLU A 98 -9.48 -15.83 13.08
C GLU A 98 -9.68 -14.55 12.27
N TYR A 99 -8.97 -14.41 11.14
CA TYR A 99 -9.15 -13.27 10.25
C TYR A 99 -10.45 -13.43 9.45
N PRO A 100 -11.17 -12.32 9.15
CA PRO A 100 -12.39 -12.41 8.38
C PRO A 100 -12.09 -12.86 6.93
N THR A 101 -12.99 -13.61 6.32
CA THR A 101 -12.87 -14.00 4.89
C THR A 101 -13.37 -12.92 3.93
N SER A 102 -13.99 -11.87 4.46
CA SER A 102 -14.51 -10.72 3.72
C SER A 102 -14.52 -9.49 4.62
N LEU A 103 -14.30 -8.30 4.08
CA LEU A 103 -14.39 -7.08 4.86
C LEU A 103 -15.77 -6.93 5.52
N PRO A 104 -15.83 -6.53 6.80
CA PRO A 104 -17.10 -6.20 7.44
C PRO A 104 -17.83 -5.12 6.64
N ALA A 105 -19.15 -5.27 6.43
CA ALA A 105 -19.97 -4.32 5.66
C ALA A 105 -20.00 -2.88 6.24
N THR A 106 -19.51 -2.70 7.47
CA THR A 106 -19.33 -1.39 8.11
C THR A 106 -18.11 -0.62 7.60
N ILE A 107 -17.19 -1.31 6.93
CA ILE A 107 -16.02 -0.71 6.30
C ILE A 107 -16.39 -0.46 4.84
N THR A 108 -16.47 0.80 4.47
CA THR A 108 -16.79 1.22 3.10
C THR A 108 -15.69 2.10 2.58
N ALA A 109 -15.24 1.83 1.36
CA ALA A 109 -14.32 2.71 0.65
C ALA A 109 -14.99 4.06 0.35
N THR A 110 -14.19 5.11 0.27
CA THR A 110 -14.65 6.40 -0.26
C THR A 110 -15.04 6.25 -1.74
N ASN A 111 -16.03 7.01 -2.21
CA ASN A 111 -16.51 6.92 -3.60
C ASN A 111 -15.37 7.05 -4.63
N GLY A 112 -15.28 6.09 -5.56
CA GLY A 112 -14.22 6.02 -6.56
C GLY A 112 -12.94 5.32 -6.09
N ASN A 113 -12.93 4.77 -4.88
CA ASN A 113 -11.93 3.86 -4.36
C ASN A 113 -12.56 2.49 -4.10
N THR A 114 -11.73 1.46 -4.09
CA THR A 114 -12.10 0.09 -3.78
C THR A 114 -11.15 -0.46 -2.74
N ILE A 115 -11.68 -1.08 -1.69
CA ILE A 115 -10.89 -1.84 -0.72
C ILE A 115 -11.31 -3.30 -0.83
N GLU A 116 -10.36 -4.18 -1.06
CA GLU A 116 -10.56 -5.62 -1.18
C GLU A 116 -9.74 -6.35 -0.13
N LEU A 117 -10.36 -7.38 0.48
CA LEU A 117 -9.67 -8.33 1.33
C LEU A 117 -9.60 -9.64 0.56
N SER A 118 -8.40 -10.01 0.14
CA SER A 118 -8.13 -11.31 -0.45
C SER A 118 -7.56 -12.23 0.63
N VAL A 119 -8.07 -13.46 0.67
CA VAL A 119 -7.44 -14.53 1.45
C VAL A 119 -6.32 -15.07 0.57
N SER A 120 -5.08 -14.85 1.00
CA SER A 120 -3.91 -15.40 0.34
C SER A 120 -3.81 -16.91 0.58
N GLU A 121 -2.83 -17.54 -0.07
CA GLU A 121 -2.54 -18.95 0.11
C GLU A 121 -2.22 -19.27 1.58
N THR A 122 -2.52 -20.51 1.97
CA THR A 122 -2.13 -21.02 3.29
C THR A 122 -0.67 -21.43 3.21
N GLU A 123 0.19 -20.74 3.94
CA GLU A 123 1.63 -20.99 3.94
C GLU A 123 2.10 -21.61 5.27
N PRO A 124 3.24 -22.34 5.27
CA PRO A 124 3.84 -22.84 6.49
C PRO A 124 4.41 -21.69 7.34
N HIS A 125 3.94 -21.58 8.59
CA HIS A 125 4.46 -20.65 9.59
C HIS A 125 5.21 -21.39 10.70
N TYR A 126 6.38 -20.89 11.07
CA TYR A 126 7.22 -21.47 12.10
C TYR A 126 7.29 -20.59 13.34
N ASN A 127 6.91 -21.16 14.48
CA ASN A 127 6.99 -20.49 15.78
C ASN A 127 8.30 -20.82 16.49
N TYR A 128 8.85 -19.85 17.23
CA TYR A 128 9.99 -20.05 18.14
C TYR A 128 11.28 -20.57 17.50
N LEU A 129 11.61 -20.09 16.29
CA LEU A 129 12.85 -20.46 15.59
C LEU A 129 14.12 -20.11 16.39
N THR A 130 15.06 -21.04 16.46
CA THR A 130 16.41 -20.79 16.97
C THR A 130 17.18 -19.82 16.04
N PRO A 131 18.29 -19.21 16.50
CA PRO A 131 19.12 -18.38 15.65
C PRO A 131 19.61 -19.05 14.36
N VAL A 132 19.82 -20.37 14.38
CA VAL A 132 20.28 -21.15 13.22
C VAL A 132 19.11 -21.47 12.30
N GLN A 133 17.97 -21.91 12.84
CA GLN A 133 16.77 -22.19 12.04
C GLN A 133 16.26 -20.95 11.30
N LYS A 134 16.47 -19.74 11.84
CA LYS A 134 16.23 -18.49 11.11
C LYS A 134 17.06 -18.39 9.83
N GLY A 135 18.34 -18.76 9.89
CA GLY A 135 19.18 -18.85 8.69
C GLY A 135 18.71 -19.94 7.73
N VAL A 136 18.33 -21.10 8.25
CA VAL A 136 17.83 -22.24 7.45
C VAL A 136 16.56 -21.86 6.70
N LEU A 137 15.60 -21.21 7.37
CA LEU A 137 14.36 -20.76 6.77
C LEU A 137 14.60 -19.77 5.62
N LEU A 138 15.51 -18.80 5.79
CA LEU A 138 15.81 -17.85 4.71
C LEU A 138 16.41 -18.55 3.48
N ARG A 139 17.32 -19.52 3.70
CA ARG A 139 17.87 -20.33 2.61
C ARG A 139 16.77 -21.13 1.91
N ASP A 140 15.94 -21.84 2.67
CA ASP A 140 14.88 -22.69 2.11
C ASP A 140 13.88 -21.89 1.27
N ILE A 141 13.52 -20.69 1.72
CA ILE A 141 12.67 -19.78 0.95
C ILE A 141 13.35 -19.37 -0.34
N CYS A 142 14.63 -18.99 -0.30
CA CYS A 142 15.34 -18.66 -1.53
C CYS A 142 15.33 -19.82 -2.54
N ASP A 143 15.61 -21.05 -2.08
CA ASP A 143 15.61 -22.22 -2.97
C ASP A 143 14.21 -22.52 -3.54
N GLU A 144 13.15 -22.33 -2.73
CA GLU A 144 11.76 -22.46 -3.17
C GLU A 144 11.39 -21.44 -4.25
N GLN A 145 11.77 -20.16 -4.07
CA GLN A 145 11.53 -19.10 -5.04
C GLN A 145 12.24 -19.35 -6.37
N ILE A 146 13.48 -19.84 -6.32
CA ILE A 146 14.24 -20.23 -7.51
C ILE A 146 13.55 -21.40 -8.21
N ALA A 147 13.12 -22.42 -7.46
CA ALA A 147 12.39 -23.56 -8.00
C ALA A 147 11.04 -23.16 -8.62
N ALA A 148 10.40 -22.10 -8.10
CA ALA A 148 9.20 -21.48 -8.66
C ALA A 148 9.48 -20.61 -9.90
N GLY A 149 10.75 -20.41 -10.28
CA GLY A 149 11.13 -19.60 -11.44
C GLY A 149 11.16 -18.10 -11.18
N GLN A 150 11.02 -17.65 -9.92
CA GLN A 150 11.01 -16.21 -9.58
C GLN A 150 12.36 -15.51 -9.83
N GLY A 151 13.45 -16.27 -9.93
CA GLY A 151 14.76 -15.76 -10.34
C GLY A 151 14.95 -15.58 -11.84
N GLN A 152 13.92 -15.85 -12.65
CA GLN A 152 14.00 -15.90 -14.12
C GLN A 152 13.30 -14.71 -14.78
N GLY A 153 13.80 -14.30 -15.95
CA GLY A 153 13.10 -13.33 -16.79
C GLY A 153 13.47 -13.43 -18.27
N GLN A 154 12.67 -12.80 -19.14
CA GLN A 154 12.94 -12.80 -20.58
C GLN A 154 13.94 -11.71 -20.96
N ASN A 155 14.87 -12.04 -21.85
CA ASN A 155 15.71 -11.06 -22.55
C ASN A 155 15.00 -10.50 -23.79
N ASN A 156 15.61 -9.50 -24.45
CA ASN A 156 15.06 -8.91 -25.69
C ASN A 156 15.03 -9.88 -26.88
N GLY A 157 15.71 -11.02 -26.79
CA GLY A 157 15.63 -12.12 -27.75
C GLY A 157 14.49 -13.11 -27.47
N GLY A 158 13.70 -12.91 -26.40
CA GLY A 158 12.62 -13.81 -25.97
C GLY A 158 13.12 -15.08 -25.26
N GLN A 159 14.40 -15.16 -24.90
CA GLN A 159 14.95 -16.29 -24.15
C GLN A 159 14.78 -16.05 -22.65
N THR A 160 14.46 -17.11 -21.91
CA THR A 160 14.44 -17.11 -20.44
C THR A 160 15.86 -17.18 -19.91
N MET A 161 16.21 -16.22 -19.05
CA MET A 161 17.51 -16.12 -18.38
C MET A 161 17.31 -16.35 -16.89
N ASP A 162 18.23 -17.11 -16.28
CA ASP A 162 18.33 -17.26 -14.83
C ASP A 162 19.17 -16.11 -14.27
N TYR A 163 18.50 -15.07 -13.74
CA TYR A 163 19.19 -13.94 -13.12
C TYR A 163 19.64 -14.27 -11.69
N VAL A 164 18.86 -15.08 -10.98
CA VAL A 164 19.20 -15.73 -9.71
C VAL A 164 19.22 -17.25 -9.93
N VAL A 165 20.30 -17.91 -9.48
CA VAL A 165 20.63 -19.28 -9.88
C VAL A 165 20.50 -20.27 -8.72
N ARG A 166 21.05 -19.95 -7.55
CA ARG A 166 20.96 -20.81 -6.35
C ARG A 166 21.29 -20.05 -5.08
N CYS A 167 20.84 -20.61 -3.96
CA CYS A 167 21.22 -20.16 -2.64
C CYS A 167 22.05 -21.21 -1.90
N ASP A 168 23.15 -20.75 -1.32
CA ASP A 168 24.16 -21.62 -0.72
C ASP A 168 24.59 -21.04 0.62
N VAL A 169 24.91 -21.93 1.57
CA VAL A 169 25.59 -21.54 2.81
C VAL A 169 26.95 -22.20 2.80
N TRP A 170 27.97 -21.41 2.46
CA TRP A 170 29.32 -21.91 2.19
C TRP A 170 30.37 -21.20 3.04
N ASN A 171 30.91 -21.94 4.01
CA ASN A 171 32.04 -21.53 4.86
C ASN A 171 31.80 -20.21 5.64
N TYR A 172 32.52 -20.00 6.73
CA TYR A 172 32.53 -18.73 7.50
C TYR A 172 31.16 -18.15 7.91
N ASN A 173 30.16 -18.99 8.19
CA ASN A 173 28.85 -18.55 8.70
C ASN A 173 28.16 -17.47 7.84
N ARG A 174 28.19 -17.62 6.52
CA ARG A 174 27.54 -16.69 5.58
C ARG A 174 26.67 -17.42 4.57
N MET A 175 25.63 -16.72 4.11
CA MET A 175 24.84 -17.15 2.96
C MET A 175 25.40 -16.51 1.68
N GLN A 176 25.29 -17.21 0.56
CA GLN A 176 25.65 -16.73 -0.77
C GLN A 176 24.44 -16.94 -1.67
N ILE A 177 24.07 -15.89 -2.40
CA ILE A 177 23.07 -15.97 -3.46
C ILE A 177 23.83 -15.88 -4.77
N GLU A 178 23.93 -17.00 -5.48
CA GLU A 178 24.53 -17.04 -6.79
C GLU A 178 23.54 -16.47 -7.80
N ALA A 179 23.97 -15.41 -8.43
CA ALA A 179 23.26 -14.63 -9.42
C ALA A 179 24.29 -14.10 -10.41
N TRP A 180 23.86 -13.41 -11.46
CA TRP A 180 24.76 -12.72 -12.38
C TRP A 180 25.76 -11.81 -11.66
N GLN A 181 25.35 -11.24 -10.53
CA GLN A 181 26.24 -10.67 -9.52
C GLN A 181 26.05 -11.44 -8.22
N THR A 182 26.94 -12.40 -7.98
CA THR A 182 26.91 -13.20 -6.75
C THR A 182 27.09 -12.30 -5.53
N GLN A 183 26.19 -12.41 -4.58
CA GLN A 183 26.19 -11.62 -3.35
C GLN A 183 26.37 -12.53 -2.14
N GLN A 184 27.21 -12.10 -1.20
CA GLN A 184 27.48 -12.82 0.04
C GLN A 184 26.99 -12.02 1.25
N TRP A 185 26.34 -12.71 2.17
CA TRP A 185 25.65 -12.16 3.33
C TRP A 185 26.29 -12.66 4.62
N ASN A 186 27.17 -11.84 5.20
CA ASN A 186 27.81 -12.14 6.47
C ASN A 186 26.85 -11.89 7.64
N THR A 187 26.87 -12.76 8.64
CA THR A 187 26.11 -12.58 9.88
C THR A 187 26.68 -11.44 10.74
N PRO A 188 25.86 -10.61 11.39
CA PRO A 188 24.41 -10.64 11.36
C PRO A 188 23.82 -10.07 10.07
N VAL A 189 22.92 -10.81 9.41
CA VAL A 189 22.19 -10.31 8.23
C VAL A 189 20.97 -9.54 8.72
N THR A 190 20.84 -8.29 8.30
CA THR A 190 19.69 -7.43 8.65
C THR A 190 18.71 -7.34 7.49
N GLU A 191 17.44 -7.04 7.81
CA GLU A 191 16.41 -6.76 6.80
C GLU A 191 16.85 -5.63 5.86
N ALA A 192 17.33 -4.53 6.44
CA ALA A 192 17.79 -3.37 5.69
C ALA A 192 18.91 -3.72 4.71
N ALA A 193 19.85 -4.59 5.07
CA ALA A 193 20.93 -4.96 4.16
C ALA A 193 20.42 -5.68 2.90
N LEU A 194 19.41 -6.55 3.04
CA LEU A 194 18.78 -7.25 1.90
C LEU A 194 17.96 -6.27 1.05
N VAL A 195 17.13 -5.45 1.68
CA VAL A 195 16.25 -4.48 1.01
C VAL A 195 17.05 -3.38 0.31
N ASP A 196 18.11 -2.87 0.94
CA ASP A 196 18.98 -1.84 0.35
C ASP A 196 19.74 -2.39 -0.86
N TYR A 197 20.19 -3.65 -0.81
CA TYR A 197 20.78 -4.31 -1.98
C TYR A 197 19.75 -4.49 -3.10
N ALA A 198 18.55 -4.97 -2.79
CA ALA A 198 17.47 -5.13 -3.77
C ALA A 198 17.20 -3.79 -4.50
N ASN A 199 17.05 -2.70 -3.75
CA ASN A 199 16.73 -1.39 -4.29
C ASN A 199 17.91 -0.71 -5.01
N SER A 200 19.15 -1.07 -4.68
CA SER A 200 20.36 -0.53 -5.33
C SER A 200 20.88 -1.42 -6.46
N TYR A 201 20.30 -2.59 -6.67
CA TYR A 201 20.70 -3.51 -7.71
C TYR A 201 20.49 -2.90 -9.10
N VAL A 202 21.47 -3.09 -9.98
CA VAL A 202 21.39 -2.66 -11.38
C VAL A 202 21.90 -3.81 -12.23
N GLY A 203 20.99 -4.42 -12.99
CA GLY A 203 21.33 -5.52 -13.89
C GLY A 203 22.39 -5.12 -14.91
N HIS A 204 23.30 -6.05 -15.23
CA HIS A 204 24.28 -5.84 -16.30
C HIS A 204 23.62 -6.01 -17.68
N ASP A 205 24.07 -5.23 -18.68
CA ASP A 205 23.58 -5.30 -20.06
C ASP A 205 22.04 -5.15 -20.17
N GLN A 206 21.51 -4.08 -19.57
CA GLN A 206 20.08 -3.75 -19.61
C GLN A 206 19.52 -3.57 -21.03
N GLN A 207 20.39 -3.29 -22.00
CA GLN A 207 20.00 -3.20 -23.40
C GLN A 207 19.55 -4.57 -23.94
N TYR A 208 20.14 -5.67 -23.48
CA TYR A 208 19.72 -7.01 -23.88
C TYR A 208 18.82 -7.68 -22.83
N ASN A 209 18.99 -7.33 -21.56
CA ASN A 209 18.29 -7.91 -20.40
C ASN A 209 17.51 -6.84 -19.62
N PRO A 210 16.44 -6.27 -20.19
CA PRO A 210 15.72 -5.17 -19.54
C PRO A 210 15.10 -5.58 -18.20
N ASN A 211 14.74 -6.85 -18.05
CA ASN A 211 14.04 -7.38 -16.88
C ASN A 211 14.99 -7.74 -15.72
N ALA A 212 16.31 -7.79 -15.95
CA ALA A 212 17.26 -8.28 -14.95
C ALA A 212 17.20 -7.51 -13.62
N THR A 213 17.05 -6.18 -13.70
CA THR A 213 16.98 -5.32 -12.51
C THR A 213 15.71 -5.59 -11.69
N GLU A 214 14.56 -5.65 -12.35
CA GLU A 214 13.26 -5.84 -11.71
C GLU A 214 13.15 -7.25 -11.12
N VAL A 215 13.51 -8.28 -11.88
CA VAL A 215 13.48 -9.68 -11.41
C VAL A 215 14.33 -9.87 -10.16
N VAL A 216 15.57 -9.36 -10.14
CA VAL A 216 16.43 -9.49 -8.96
C VAL A 216 15.91 -8.67 -7.79
N ARG A 217 15.43 -7.44 -8.03
CA ARG A 217 14.84 -6.62 -6.96
C ARG A 217 13.66 -7.34 -6.32
N ASP A 218 12.71 -7.77 -7.13
CA ASP A 218 11.47 -8.36 -6.66
C ASP A 218 11.73 -9.72 -6.00
N PHE A 219 12.69 -10.51 -6.49
CA PHE A 219 13.18 -11.73 -5.84
C PHE A 219 13.61 -11.46 -4.39
N TYR A 220 14.48 -10.47 -4.16
CA TYR A 220 14.94 -10.16 -2.80
C TYR A 220 13.82 -9.62 -1.90
N LEU A 221 12.93 -8.79 -2.45
CA LEU A 221 11.82 -8.22 -1.68
C LEU A 221 10.80 -9.30 -1.29
N ASP A 222 10.41 -10.17 -2.22
CA ASP A 222 9.52 -11.30 -1.94
C ASP A 222 10.17 -12.31 -0.97
N MET A 223 11.48 -12.54 -1.09
CA MET A 223 12.21 -13.42 -0.16
C MET A 223 12.13 -12.89 1.27
N VAL A 224 12.34 -11.58 1.45
CA VAL A 224 12.25 -10.93 2.76
C VAL A 224 10.83 -10.95 3.31
N ASP A 225 9.83 -10.68 2.47
CA ASP A 225 8.42 -10.71 2.89
C ASP A 225 7.98 -12.12 3.28
N THR A 226 8.24 -13.11 2.41
CA THR A 226 7.95 -14.52 2.67
C THR A 226 8.68 -15.02 3.93
N TYR A 227 9.93 -14.61 4.16
CA TYR A 227 10.68 -14.95 5.36
C TYR A 227 9.98 -14.48 6.63
N LYS A 228 9.54 -13.21 6.67
CA LYS A 228 8.81 -12.67 7.83
C LYS A 228 7.44 -13.32 7.97
N ARG A 229 6.73 -13.48 6.86
CA ARG A 229 5.42 -14.14 6.78
C ARG A 229 5.47 -15.51 7.45
N ARG A 230 6.47 -16.34 7.13
CA ARG A 230 6.65 -17.70 7.65
C ARG A 230 7.28 -17.78 9.05
N GLY A 231 7.39 -16.66 9.79
CA GLY A 231 7.87 -16.64 11.18
C GLY A 231 9.36 -16.36 11.35
N GLY A 232 10.05 -16.04 10.25
CA GLY A 232 11.40 -15.51 10.27
C GLY A 232 11.47 -14.14 10.93
N SER A 233 12.62 -13.84 11.53
CA SER A 233 12.88 -12.53 12.13
C SER A 233 14.33 -12.13 11.94
N PHE A 234 14.59 -10.84 11.73
CA PHE A 234 15.94 -10.29 11.64
C PHE A 234 16.43 -9.75 13.00
N PRO A 235 17.74 -9.64 13.22
CA PRO A 235 18.81 -10.10 12.34
C PRO A 235 19.03 -11.62 12.40
N ILE A 236 19.47 -12.21 11.28
CA ILE A 236 19.93 -13.59 11.23
C ILE A 236 21.35 -13.63 11.78
N GLN A 237 21.51 -14.30 12.93
CA GLN A 237 22.75 -14.32 13.70
C GLN A 237 23.70 -15.44 13.27
N SER A 238 23.17 -16.52 12.72
CA SER A 238 23.95 -17.67 12.31
C SER A 238 23.25 -18.42 11.18
N PHE A 239 24.04 -18.88 10.23
CA PHE A 239 23.69 -19.92 9.27
C PHE A 239 24.30 -21.28 9.65
N TRP A 240 25.02 -21.31 10.79
CA TRP A 240 25.77 -22.45 11.28
C TRP A 240 25.27 -22.95 12.63
N ASP A 241 25.25 -24.27 12.77
CA ASP A 241 25.10 -24.94 14.06
C ASP A 241 26.25 -24.60 15.00
N TYR A 242 26.02 -24.75 16.31
CA TYR A 242 27.00 -24.36 17.34
C TYR A 242 28.37 -25.07 17.23
N TRP A 243 28.42 -26.21 16.54
CA TRP A 243 29.62 -27.05 16.36
C TRP A 243 30.28 -26.85 14.98
N ALA A 244 29.67 -26.09 14.06
CA ALA A 244 30.22 -25.86 12.73
C ALA A 244 31.39 -24.87 12.76
N ALA A 245 32.41 -25.14 11.94
CA ALA A 245 33.62 -24.34 11.82
C ALA A 245 34.13 -24.34 10.37
N PRO A 246 34.99 -23.38 9.97
CA PRO A 246 35.48 -23.32 8.59
C PRO A 246 36.26 -24.57 8.13
N GLY A 247 36.78 -25.36 9.07
CA GLY A 247 37.61 -26.54 8.79
C GLY A 247 36.86 -27.87 8.76
N ASN A 248 35.59 -27.94 9.17
CA ASN A 248 34.82 -29.19 9.22
C ASN A 248 33.66 -29.25 8.21
N GLY A 249 33.56 -28.25 7.32
CA GLY A 249 32.60 -28.25 6.21
C GLY A 249 31.14 -28.20 6.63
N GLY A 250 30.84 -27.64 7.81
CA GLY A 250 29.49 -27.63 8.38
C GLY A 250 28.45 -27.04 7.42
N VAL A 251 27.60 -27.92 6.90
CA VAL A 251 26.36 -27.60 6.20
C VAL A 251 25.26 -27.49 7.27
N MET A 252 24.24 -26.70 7.01
CA MET A 252 23.08 -26.52 7.89
C MET A 252 22.41 -27.86 8.24
N GLU A 253 22.39 -28.22 9.52
CA GLU A 253 21.79 -29.47 9.97
C GLU A 253 20.65 -29.28 10.97
N GLU A 254 20.42 -28.11 11.56
CA GLU A 254 19.21 -27.91 12.38
C GLU A 254 17.96 -27.87 11.48
N PRO A 255 17.13 -28.93 11.47
CA PRO A 255 15.93 -28.93 10.65
C PRO A 255 14.95 -27.91 11.20
N LEU A 256 14.14 -27.35 10.30
CA LEU A 256 12.98 -26.56 10.72
C LEU A 256 12.01 -27.46 11.51
N PRO A 257 11.38 -26.93 12.57
CA PRO A 257 10.35 -27.68 13.30
C PRO A 257 9.14 -27.91 12.39
N THR A 258 8.19 -28.75 12.80
CA THR A 258 6.95 -28.91 12.02
C THR A 258 6.21 -27.56 11.94
N PRO A 259 5.91 -27.04 10.73
CA PRO A 259 5.21 -25.78 10.59
C PRO A 259 3.76 -25.91 11.02
N THR A 260 3.19 -24.81 11.49
CA THR A 260 1.75 -24.61 11.56
C THR A 260 1.28 -23.97 10.26
N MET A 261 0.21 -24.48 9.66
CA MET A 261 -0.37 -23.85 8.48
C MET A 261 -1.09 -22.57 8.90
N GLN A 262 -0.67 -21.43 8.34
CA GLN A 262 -1.26 -20.13 8.62
C GLN A 262 -1.84 -19.56 7.34
N THR A 263 -3.08 -19.07 7.42
CA THR A 263 -3.74 -18.37 6.33
C THR A 263 -3.38 -16.89 6.41
N TYR A 264 -2.86 -16.36 5.32
CA TYR A 264 -2.54 -14.94 5.19
C TYR A 264 -3.68 -14.23 4.49
N PHE A 265 -3.80 -12.93 4.77
CA PHE A 265 -4.79 -12.08 4.14
C PHE A 265 -4.06 -10.85 3.64
N CYS A 266 -4.50 -10.34 2.50
CA CYS A 266 -4.03 -9.08 1.98
C CYS A 266 -5.21 -8.12 1.87
N VAL A 267 -5.03 -6.91 2.38
CA VAL A 267 -6.00 -5.83 2.23
C VAL A 267 -5.41 -4.86 1.22
N GLU A 268 -6.01 -4.81 0.02
CA GLU A 268 -5.61 -3.93 -1.06
C GLU A 268 -6.59 -2.77 -1.21
N GLY A 269 -6.05 -1.58 -1.48
CA GLY A 269 -6.79 -0.38 -1.77
C GLY A 269 -6.41 0.15 -3.13
N THR A 270 -7.39 0.35 -4.00
CA THR A 270 -7.22 0.82 -5.37
C THR A 270 -8.13 2.01 -5.67
N SER A 271 -7.82 2.75 -6.73
CA SER A 271 -8.70 3.83 -7.22
C SER A 271 -9.23 3.54 -8.62
N GLU A 272 -10.53 3.78 -8.82
CA GLU A 272 -11.16 3.72 -10.14
C GLU A 272 -10.65 4.82 -11.08
N ASN A 273 -10.22 5.96 -10.52
CA ASN A 273 -9.79 7.12 -11.31
C ASN A 273 -8.29 7.10 -11.65
N TYR A 274 -7.49 6.32 -10.93
CA TYR A 274 -6.04 6.25 -11.06
C TYR A 274 -5.57 4.81 -10.92
N SER A 275 -5.24 4.17 -12.05
CA SER A 275 -4.80 2.76 -12.09
C SER A 275 -3.41 2.54 -11.50
N ASP A 276 -2.62 3.59 -11.34
CA ASP A 276 -1.30 3.56 -10.70
C ASP A 276 -1.37 3.62 -9.16
N ILE A 277 -2.53 3.98 -8.59
CA ILE A 277 -2.71 4.03 -7.14
C ILE A 277 -3.20 2.67 -6.66
N ILE A 278 -2.25 1.87 -6.17
CA ILE A 278 -2.48 0.58 -5.54
C ILE A 278 -1.64 0.55 -4.26
N TRP A 279 -2.27 0.24 -3.14
CA TRP A 279 -1.61 0.15 -1.84
C TRP A 279 -2.12 -1.08 -1.09
N HIS A 280 -1.26 -1.71 -0.30
CA HIS A 280 -1.68 -2.81 0.55
C HIS A 280 -0.98 -2.78 1.92
N PHE A 281 -1.52 -3.55 2.87
CA PHE A 281 -0.85 -3.82 4.13
C PHE A 281 0.01 -5.08 4.04
N THR A 282 1.28 -4.97 4.42
CA THR A 282 2.13 -6.14 4.65
C THR A 282 1.72 -6.89 5.92
N ASN A 283 2.23 -8.11 6.09
CA ASN A 283 2.02 -8.91 7.29
C ASN A 283 2.47 -8.21 8.59
N ASP A 284 3.47 -7.33 8.50
CA ASP A 284 3.96 -6.51 9.61
C ASP A 284 3.07 -5.28 9.89
N MET A 285 1.89 -5.20 9.27
CA MET A 285 0.94 -4.09 9.37
C MET A 285 1.52 -2.76 8.89
N ARG A 286 2.41 -2.81 7.90
CA ARG A 286 2.96 -1.62 7.24
C ARG A 286 2.25 -1.38 5.92
N LEU A 287 1.88 -0.14 5.67
CA LEU A 287 1.32 0.30 4.40
C LEU A 287 2.43 0.46 3.35
N VAL A 288 2.28 -0.19 2.21
CA VAL A 288 3.25 -0.16 1.09
C VAL A 288 2.53 0.04 -0.24
N GLU A 289 3.22 0.65 -1.20
CA GLU A 289 2.73 0.86 -2.56
C GLU A 289 2.91 -0.42 -3.38
N GLY A 290 1.93 -0.71 -4.23
CA GLY A 290 1.88 -1.92 -5.06
C GLY A 290 0.72 -2.83 -4.70
N ALA A 291 0.45 -3.78 -5.59
CA ALA A 291 -0.55 -4.81 -5.39
C ALA A 291 -0.12 -5.82 -4.32
N CYS A 292 -1.11 -6.51 -3.78
CA CYS A 292 -0.90 -7.85 -3.26
C CYS A 292 -0.43 -8.79 -4.40
#